data_AF-A0A0M9VSL4-F1
#
_entry.id   AF-A0A0M9VSL4-F1
#
_cell.length_a   1.000
_cell.length_b   1.000
_cell.length_c   1.000
_cell.angle_alpha   90.00
_cell.angle_beta   90.00
_cell.angle_gamma   90.00
#
_symmetry.space_group_name_H-M   'P 1'
#
loop_
_entity.id
_entity.type
_entity.pdbx_description
1 polymer ?
#
loop_
_entity_poly.entity_id
_entity_poly.type
_entity_poly.pdbx_seq_one_letter_code
_entity_poly.pdbx_strand_id
1 'polypeptide(L)'
;MDVDDDDDDDVLIALVLAASQRMGQTPFPGAAASATQVDIAFAATLFGLVQGRPPSTRAPLGNYLARVPERPSVPTGGPELICTERPAARHGLGCGNMVARDCQCVLPHHGPKPVCNACAAEGNARFARAGAWRLDDVLRCRAYLCNDCAEDVSSQPAALDRLRMAGVRDVRGRPYMDPNISGPQSMANGVIHFRGPALPVTGCSCALKLLAQRMCLGHKVRIVQEMAKRADLIRDWRIREFGRPVCPACILHKPATQANLSADAAGQLDAVGPRAWACLLCCEWVVNQDVRPKVVDGYRNWFPQPPQDWVNS
;
A
#
# COMPACT_ATOMS: atom_id res chain seq x y z
N MET A 1 28.42 34.65 8.54
CA MET A 1 27.34 34.81 7.55
C MET A 1 27.18 33.42 6.99
N ASP A 2 26.49 32.60 7.76
CA ASP A 2 26.34 31.18 7.50
C ASP A 2 25.28 31.07 6.42
N VAL A 3 25.68 30.57 5.26
CA VAL A 3 24.78 30.28 4.14
C VAL A 3 24.12 28.95 4.50
N ASP A 4 22.78 28.95 4.56
CA ASP A 4 21.99 27.77 4.85
C ASP A 4 22.26 26.67 3.80
N ASP A 5 22.91 25.58 4.23
CA ASP A 5 23.24 24.37 3.43
C ASP A 5 22.01 23.45 3.22
N ASP A 6 20.78 23.91 3.46
CA ASP A 6 19.56 23.11 3.35
C ASP A 6 19.11 22.85 1.89
N ASP A 7 19.65 23.59 0.91
CA ASP A 7 19.23 23.50 -0.50
C ASP A 7 19.79 22.26 -1.26
N ASP A 8 20.92 21.68 -0.83
CA ASP A 8 21.60 20.61 -1.57
C ASP A 8 20.92 19.23 -1.43
N ASP A 9 20.18 19.01 -0.34
CA ASP A 9 19.48 17.74 -0.08
C ASP A 9 18.14 17.65 -0.85
N ASP A 10 17.48 18.79 -1.04
CA ASP A 10 16.32 18.91 -1.93
C ASP A 10 16.74 18.76 -3.39
N VAL A 11 17.94 19.24 -3.75
CA VAL A 11 18.53 18.98 -5.07
C VAL A 11 18.83 17.49 -5.25
N LEU A 12 19.28 16.75 -4.23
CA LEU A 12 19.58 15.33 -4.34
C LEU A 12 18.32 14.46 -4.42
N ILE A 13 17.26 14.80 -3.67
CA ILE A 13 15.96 14.17 -3.82
C ILE A 13 15.33 14.57 -5.16
N ALA A 14 15.35 15.84 -5.55
CA ALA A 14 14.91 16.30 -6.87
C ALA A 14 15.69 15.64 -8.01
N LEU A 15 16.98 15.38 -7.85
CA LEU A 15 17.82 14.63 -8.79
C LEU A 15 17.45 13.14 -8.81
N VAL A 16 17.12 12.52 -7.67
CA VAL A 16 16.60 11.14 -7.64
C VAL A 16 15.19 11.07 -8.26
N LEU A 17 14.34 12.08 -8.03
CA LEU A 17 13.02 12.23 -8.63
C LEU A 17 13.17 12.44 -10.16
N ALA A 18 14.12 13.28 -10.61
CA ALA A 18 14.38 13.59 -12.02
C ALA A 18 15.14 12.46 -12.77
N ALA A 19 16.08 11.77 -12.11
CA ALA A 19 16.80 10.63 -12.69
C ALA A 19 15.88 9.41 -12.84
N SER A 20 14.92 9.23 -11.91
CA SER A 20 13.89 8.18 -12.03
C SER A 20 12.88 8.45 -13.15
N GLN A 21 12.71 9.70 -13.58
CA GLN A 21 11.92 10.04 -14.78
C GLN A 21 12.65 9.70 -16.09
N ARG A 22 13.99 9.56 -16.09
CA ARG A 22 14.80 9.24 -17.28
C ARG A 22 15.08 7.75 -17.47
N MET A 23 14.92 6.93 -16.43
CA MET A 23 15.09 5.46 -16.54
C MET A 23 13.79 4.78 -16.97
N GLY A 24 13.58 4.76 -18.29
CA GLY A 24 12.58 3.91 -18.93
C GLY A 24 12.83 2.43 -18.69
N GLN A 25 11.77 1.76 -18.20
CA GLN A 25 11.38 0.36 -18.41
C GLN A 25 12.48 -0.70 -18.54
N THR A 26 12.66 -1.50 -17.49
CA THR A 26 12.95 -2.93 -17.64
C THR A 26 11.79 -3.74 -17.06
N PRO A 27 11.10 -4.58 -17.86
CA PRO A 27 10.08 -5.46 -17.33
C PRO A 27 10.71 -6.59 -16.51
N PHE A 28 10.12 -6.87 -15.34
CA PHE A 28 10.50 -8.03 -14.53
C PHE A 28 9.95 -9.31 -15.17
N PRO A 29 10.75 -10.38 -15.30
CA PRO A 29 10.29 -11.64 -15.90
C PRO A 29 9.37 -12.39 -14.92
N GLY A 30 8.14 -12.67 -15.38
CA GLY A 30 7.20 -13.54 -14.69
C GLY A 30 7.49 -15.01 -14.99
N ALA A 31 7.60 -15.84 -13.96
CA ALA A 31 7.67 -17.28 -14.11
C ALA A 31 6.33 -17.84 -14.61
N ALA A 32 6.39 -18.69 -15.64
CA ALA A 32 5.23 -19.37 -16.21
C ALA A 32 4.79 -20.53 -15.29
N ALA A 33 3.54 -20.49 -14.82
CA ALA A 33 2.86 -21.61 -14.17
C ALA A 33 1.88 -22.26 -15.17
N SER A 34 1.69 -23.58 -15.07
CA SER A 34 0.90 -24.39 -16.00
C SER A 34 -0.61 -24.11 -15.91
N ALA A 35 -1.29 -24.29 -17.04
CA ALA A 35 -2.63 -23.77 -17.34
C ALA A 35 -3.78 -24.21 -16.41
N THR A 36 -3.65 -25.28 -15.62
CA THR A 36 -4.71 -25.76 -14.71
C THR A 36 -4.66 -25.17 -13.29
N GLN A 37 -3.51 -24.60 -12.88
CA GLN A 37 -3.37 -23.85 -11.62
C GLN A 37 -3.75 -22.37 -11.77
N VAL A 38 -3.79 -21.89 -13.02
CA VAL A 38 -4.01 -20.48 -13.38
C VAL A 38 -5.46 -20.06 -13.13
N ASP A 39 -6.44 -20.94 -13.30
CA ASP A 39 -7.87 -20.59 -13.14
C ASP A 39 -8.29 -20.35 -11.68
N ILE A 40 -7.74 -21.11 -10.73
CA ILE A 40 -8.02 -20.93 -9.28
C ILE A 40 -7.23 -19.75 -8.71
N ALA A 41 -6.02 -19.50 -9.21
CA ALA A 41 -5.21 -18.35 -8.80
C ALA A 41 -5.78 -17.03 -9.34
N PHE A 42 -6.39 -17.04 -10.53
CA PHE A 42 -7.00 -15.87 -11.17
C PHE A 42 -8.22 -15.34 -10.41
N ALA A 43 -9.09 -16.23 -9.92
CA ALA A 43 -10.24 -15.88 -9.09
C ALA A 43 -9.87 -15.30 -7.70
N ALA A 44 -8.58 -15.25 -7.35
CA ALA A 44 -8.11 -14.90 -6.02
C ALA A 44 -7.44 -13.52 -5.93
N THR A 45 -7.77 -12.62 -6.86
CA THR A 45 -7.28 -11.23 -6.88
C THR A 45 -8.46 -10.27 -7.03
N LEU A 46 -8.31 -9.04 -6.51
CA LEU A 46 -9.29 -7.97 -6.71
C LEU A 46 -9.66 -7.87 -8.21
N PHE A 47 -10.95 -7.73 -8.53
CA PHE A 47 -11.47 -7.75 -9.90
C PHE A 47 -11.23 -9.05 -10.69
N GLY A 48 -10.82 -10.14 -10.03
CA GLY A 48 -10.62 -11.45 -10.66
C GLY A 48 -11.92 -12.09 -11.15
N LEU A 49 -13.07 -11.69 -10.59
CA LEU A 49 -14.39 -12.08 -11.07
C LEU A 49 -15.34 -10.88 -11.16
N VAL A 50 -16.17 -10.91 -12.20
CA VAL A 50 -17.25 -9.98 -12.53
C VAL A 50 -18.49 -10.84 -12.76
N GLN A 51 -19.50 -10.72 -11.89
CA GLN A 51 -20.67 -11.62 -11.91
C GLN A 51 -20.30 -13.12 -11.91
N GLY A 52 -19.26 -13.49 -11.17
CA GLY A 52 -18.76 -14.86 -11.12
C GLY A 52 -17.99 -15.33 -12.36
N ARG A 53 -17.69 -14.44 -13.32
CA ARG A 53 -16.91 -14.74 -14.52
C ARG A 53 -15.62 -13.92 -14.61
N PRO A 54 -14.55 -14.41 -15.24
CA PRO A 54 -13.39 -13.59 -15.54
C PRO A 54 -13.73 -12.30 -16.32
N PRO A 55 -13.05 -11.16 -16.05
CA PRO A 55 -13.10 -9.99 -16.92
C PRO A 55 -12.57 -10.30 -18.33
N SER A 56 -12.89 -9.44 -19.30
CA SER A 56 -12.47 -9.59 -20.70
C SER A 56 -10.97 -9.46 -20.89
N THR A 57 -10.30 -8.65 -20.06
CA THR A 57 -8.85 -8.57 -20.00
C THR A 57 -8.34 -8.85 -18.59
N ARG A 58 -7.11 -9.36 -18.49
CA ARG A 58 -6.48 -9.65 -17.20
C ARG A 58 -6.14 -8.35 -16.48
N ALA A 59 -6.69 -8.18 -15.28
CA ALA A 59 -6.33 -7.06 -14.41
C ALA A 59 -4.82 -7.08 -14.08
N PRO A 60 -4.12 -5.94 -14.12
CA PRO A 60 -2.72 -5.84 -13.71
C PRO A 60 -2.60 -5.84 -12.18
N LEU A 61 -3.26 -6.78 -11.51
CA LEU A 61 -3.31 -6.89 -10.06
C LEU A 61 -2.37 -7.97 -9.54
N GLY A 62 -1.79 -7.67 -8.40
CA GLY A 62 -0.82 -8.50 -7.69
C GLY A 62 -0.32 -7.71 -6.49
N ASN A 63 0.03 -8.41 -5.42
CA ASN A 63 0.57 -7.76 -4.24
C ASN A 63 1.96 -7.21 -4.56
N TYR A 64 2.04 -5.93 -4.91
CA TYR A 64 3.26 -5.25 -5.35
C TYR A 64 4.36 -5.34 -4.29
N LEU A 65 3.97 -5.26 -3.02
CA LEU A 65 4.86 -5.34 -1.87
C LEU A 65 4.91 -6.74 -1.25
N ALA A 66 4.58 -7.80 -1.99
CA ALA A 66 4.59 -9.17 -1.48
C ALA A 66 5.96 -9.59 -0.93
N ARG A 67 7.04 -9.09 -1.54
CA ARG A 67 8.43 -9.38 -1.13
C ARG A 67 8.89 -8.60 0.10
N VAL A 68 8.16 -7.56 0.48
CA VAL A 68 8.47 -6.78 1.68
C VAL A 68 7.67 -7.40 2.84
N PRO A 69 8.35 -7.90 3.90
CA PRO A 69 7.68 -8.50 5.03
C PRO A 69 6.80 -7.48 5.74
N GLU A 70 5.67 -7.94 6.28
CA GLU A 70 4.76 -7.07 7.04
C GLU A 70 5.33 -6.75 8.43
N ARG A 71 5.94 -7.74 9.09
CA ARG A 71 6.55 -7.58 10.42
C ARG A 71 7.99 -7.06 10.27
N PRO A 72 8.35 -5.94 10.91
CA PRO A 72 9.74 -5.50 10.97
C PRO A 72 10.60 -6.55 11.65
N SER A 73 11.78 -6.80 11.10
CA SER A 73 12.78 -7.64 11.76
C SER A 73 13.19 -6.97 13.08
N VAL A 74 13.14 -7.72 14.19
CA VAL A 74 13.71 -7.26 15.46
C VAL A 74 15.21 -7.55 15.41
N PRO A 75 16.09 -6.57 15.67
CA PRO A 75 17.52 -6.81 15.75
C PRO A 75 17.84 -7.87 16.80
N THR A 76 18.42 -8.98 16.36
CA THR A 76 18.67 -10.18 17.18
C THR A 76 20.05 -10.18 17.88
N GLY A 77 20.86 -9.14 17.63
CA GLY A 77 22.24 -9.07 18.10
C GLY A 77 23.16 -10.00 17.28
N GLY A 78 24.35 -9.52 16.93
CA GLY A 78 25.30 -10.27 16.08
C GLY A 78 26.49 -9.41 15.67
N PRO A 79 27.47 -9.95 14.92
CA PRO A 79 28.64 -9.21 14.51
C PRO A 79 28.24 -7.92 13.78
N GLU A 80 28.87 -6.82 14.18
CA GLU A 80 28.44 -5.47 13.86
C GLU A 80 28.87 -5.04 12.45
N LEU A 81 27.94 -4.46 11.69
CA LEU A 81 28.19 -3.82 10.39
C LEU A 81 28.22 -2.30 10.56
N ILE A 82 28.85 -1.58 9.62
CA ILE A 82 28.84 -0.12 9.60
C ILE A 82 27.65 0.38 8.80
N CYS A 83 26.87 1.29 9.38
CA CYS A 83 25.78 1.97 8.69
C CYS A 83 26.30 2.73 7.47
N THR A 84 25.69 2.47 6.32
CA THR A 84 26.07 3.04 5.02
C THR A 84 25.14 4.15 4.57
N GLU A 85 24.07 4.42 5.32
CA GLU A 85 23.15 5.50 5.01
C GLU A 85 23.80 6.85 5.34
N ARG A 86 23.75 7.78 4.37
CA ARG A 86 24.38 9.09 4.48
C ARG A 86 23.53 10.01 5.36
N PRO A 87 24.10 10.61 6.42
CA PRO A 87 23.43 11.69 7.13
C PRO A 87 23.37 12.93 6.23
N ALA A 88 22.34 13.77 6.40
CA ALA A 88 22.18 15.03 5.68
C ALA A 88 23.45 15.91 5.79
N ALA A 89 24.05 15.96 6.99
CA ALA A 89 25.14 16.87 7.31
C ALA A 89 26.56 16.44 6.86
N ARG A 90 26.77 15.32 6.13
CA ARG A 90 28.12 14.91 5.69
C ARG A 90 28.15 14.29 4.30
N HIS A 91 28.92 14.91 3.40
CA HIS A 91 29.30 14.30 2.12
C HIS A 91 30.35 13.20 2.33
N GLY A 92 30.09 12.01 1.79
CA GLY A 92 31.15 11.07 1.39
C GLY A 92 31.22 9.71 2.08
N LEU A 93 30.73 9.54 3.30
CA LEU A 93 30.76 8.25 4.02
C LEU A 93 29.43 8.05 4.76
N GLY A 94 28.97 6.80 4.91
CA GLY A 94 27.77 6.50 5.72
C GLY A 94 27.93 7.02 7.15
N CYS A 95 26.86 7.06 7.94
CA CYS A 95 26.93 7.70 9.27
C CYS A 95 27.92 7.07 10.25
N GLY A 96 28.45 5.87 9.95
CA GLY A 96 29.52 5.25 10.72
C GLY A 96 29.04 4.44 11.93
N ASN A 97 27.76 4.56 12.31
CA ASN A 97 27.22 3.83 13.45
C ASN A 97 27.25 2.31 13.22
N MET A 98 27.64 1.57 14.25
CA MET A 98 27.55 0.11 14.28
C MET A 98 26.09 -0.34 14.31
N VAL A 99 25.78 -1.40 13.57
CA VAL A 99 24.43 -1.97 13.50
C VAL A 99 24.49 -3.49 13.46
N ALA A 100 23.46 -4.14 14.00
CA ALA A 100 23.33 -5.59 13.89
C ALA A 100 23.21 -6.02 12.41
N ARG A 101 23.60 -7.26 12.09
CA ARG A 101 23.61 -7.75 10.70
C ARG A 101 22.24 -7.77 10.04
N ASP A 102 21.17 -7.90 10.81
CA ASP A 102 19.78 -7.86 10.34
C ASP A 102 19.25 -6.42 10.19
N CYS A 103 20.02 -5.41 10.60
CA CYS A 103 19.71 -4.00 10.40
C CYS A 103 20.08 -3.54 8.98
N GLN A 104 19.58 -4.22 7.96
CA GLN A 104 19.84 -3.89 6.56
C GLN A 104 18.56 -3.47 5.84
N CYS A 105 18.74 -2.76 4.73
CA CYS A 105 17.63 -2.51 3.82
C CYS A 105 17.07 -3.85 3.30
N VAL A 106 15.77 -4.04 3.48
CA VAL A 106 15.06 -5.30 3.24
C VAL A 106 14.99 -5.74 1.77
N LEU A 107 15.25 -4.83 0.83
CA LEU A 107 15.23 -5.14 -0.60
C LEU A 107 16.62 -5.54 -1.12
N PRO A 108 16.73 -6.64 -1.90
CA PRO A 108 18.01 -7.21 -2.35
C PRO A 108 18.60 -6.53 -3.60
N HIS A 109 18.10 -5.37 -4.03
CA HIS A 109 18.53 -4.72 -5.28
C HIS A 109 19.95 -4.15 -5.23
N HIS A 110 20.49 -3.96 -4.04
CA HIS A 110 21.89 -3.66 -3.80
C HIS A 110 22.45 -4.73 -2.85
N GLY A 111 23.77 -4.83 -2.76
CA GLY A 111 24.42 -5.63 -1.72
C GLY A 111 23.98 -5.21 -0.30
N PRO A 112 24.53 -5.85 0.75
CA PRO A 112 24.22 -5.49 2.12
C PRO A 112 24.30 -3.98 2.34
N LYS A 113 23.17 -3.36 2.70
CA LYS A 113 23.10 -1.92 2.97
C LYS A 113 22.62 -1.73 4.41
N PRO A 114 23.54 -1.73 5.39
CA PRO A 114 23.22 -1.59 6.79
C PRO A 114 22.73 -0.18 7.09
N VAL A 115 21.66 -0.05 7.87
CA VAL A 115 21.01 1.22 8.23
C VAL A 115 20.75 1.21 9.74
N CYS A 116 21.31 2.18 10.48
CA CYS A 116 21.07 2.31 11.92
C CYS A 116 19.68 2.88 12.21
N ASN A 117 19.20 2.77 13.45
CA ASN A 117 17.88 3.29 13.84
C ASN A 117 17.78 4.81 13.59
N ALA A 118 18.84 5.55 13.91
CA ALA A 118 18.89 6.99 13.70
C ALA A 118 18.75 7.36 12.21
N CYS A 119 19.52 6.71 11.32
CA CYS A 119 19.41 6.95 9.88
C CYS A 119 18.08 6.46 9.29
N ALA A 120 17.49 5.41 9.83
CA ALA A 120 16.17 4.94 9.39
C ALA A 120 15.07 5.97 9.75
N ALA A 121 15.14 6.55 10.94
CA ALA A 121 14.23 7.60 11.41
C ALA A 121 14.45 8.91 10.62
N GLU A 122 15.70 9.34 10.44
CA GLU A 122 16.01 10.53 9.63
C GLU A 122 15.61 10.33 8.16
N GLY A 123 15.79 9.12 7.63
CA GLY A 123 15.29 8.76 6.30
C GLY A 123 13.78 8.92 6.19
N ASN A 124 13.00 8.56 7.22
CA ASN A 124 11.55 8.83 7.24
C ASN A 124 11.26 10.34 7.29
N ALA A 125 11.99 11.10 8.10
CA ALA A 125 11.81 12.54 8.19
C ALA A 125 12.08 13.22 6.84
N ARG A 126 13.19 12.89 6.17
CA ARG A 126 13.52 13.38 4.81
C ARG A 126 12.48 12.95 3.78
N PHE A 127 12.03 11.71 3.85
CA PHE A 127 10.96 11.20 2.99
C PHE A 127 9.66 12.01 3.12
N ALA A 128 9.30 12.40 4.35
CA ALA A 128 8.14 13.25 4.60
C ALA A 128 8.36 14.71 4.16
N ARG A 129 9.50 15.32 4.53
CA ARG A 129 9.84 16.72 4.18
C ARG A 129 9.83 16.96 2.68
N ALA A 130 10.40 16.02 1.92
CA ALA A 130 10.44 16.11 0.46
C ALA A 130 9.08 15.89 -0.22
N GLY A 131 8.00 15.63 0.54
CA GLY A 131 6.69 15.33 -0.02
C GLY A 131 6.70 14.09 -0.91
N ALA A 132 7.58 13.12 -0.63
CA ALA A 132 7.78 11.96 -1.51
C ALA A 132 6.54 11.04 -1.58
N TRP A 133 5.64 11.14 -0.61
CA TRP A 133 4.36 10.45 -0.61
C TRP A 133 3.23 11.39 -0.20
N ARG A 134 2.54 11.95 -1.21
CA ARG A 134 1.49 12.94 -0.99
C ARG A 134 0.18 12.26 -0.61
N LEU A 135 -0.74 13.02 -0.02
CA LEU A 135 -2.08 12.53 0.29
C LEU A 135 -2.78 11.95 -0.95
N ASP A 136 -2.66 12.63 -2.08
CA ASP A 136 -3.25 12.16 -3.34
C ASP A 136 -2.74 10.79 -3.75
N ASP A 137 -1.46 10.49 -3.51
CA ASP A 137 -0.87 9.17 -3.80
C ASP A 137 -1.43 8.11 -2.86
N VAL A 138 -1.60 8.42 -1.57
CA VAL A 138 -2.24 7.52 -0.58
C VAL A 138 -3.67 7.19 -1.01
N LEU A 139 -4.45 8.20 -1.40
CA LEU A 139 -5.85 8.03 -1.83
C LEU A 139 -5.95 7.30 -3.17
N ARG A 140 -5.04 7.57 -4.11
CA ARG A 140 -4.96 6.93 -5.43
C ARG A 140 -4.76 5.41 -5.32
N CYS A 141 -4.10 4.94 -4.26
CA CYS A 141 -3.94 3.52 -3.96
C CYS A 141 -5.24 2.81 -3.55
N ARG A 142 -6.35 3.52 -3.36
CA ARG A 142 -7.62 2.99 -2.86
C ARG A 142 -8.69 3.00 -3.95
N ALA A 143 -9.39 1.89 -4.10
CA ALA A 143 -10.68 1.83 -4.79
C ALA A 143 -11.79 1.80 -3.73
N TYR A 144 -12.45 2.94 -3.52
CA TYR A 144 -13.52 3.05 -2.54
C TYR A 144 -14.76 2.28 -2.98
N LEU A 145 -15.46 1.66 -2.04
CA LEU A 145 -16.77 1.09 -2.31
C LEU A 145 -17.78 2.23 -2.52
N CYS A 146 -18.91 1.97 -3.15
CA CYS A 146 -20.06 2.89 -3.06
C CYS A 146 -20.66 2.82 -1.65
N ASN A 147 -21.47 3.81 -1.26
CA ASN A 147 -22.06 3.88 0.08
C ASN A 147 -22.85 2.62 0.44
N ASP A 148 -23.73 2.15 -0.45
CA ASP A 148 -24.52 0.93 -0.23
C ASP A 148 -23.63 -0.29 0.06
N CYS A 149 -22.60 -0.51 -0.76
CA CYS A 149 -21.69 -1.63 -0.55
C CYS A 149 -20.82 -1.44 0.69
N ALA A 150 -20.40 -0.21 1.00
CA ALA A 150 -19.59 0.08 2.18
C ALA A 150 -20.40 -0.16 3.47
N GLU A 151 -21.67 0.22 3.49
CA GLU A 151 -22.60 -0.03 4.59
C GLU A 151 -22.87 -1.53 4.76
N ASP A 152 -23.17 -2.23 3.67
CA ASP A 152 -23.42 -3.67 3.66
C ASP A 152 -22.22 -4.46 4.21
N VAL A 153 -21.01 -4.22 3.67
CA VAL A 153 -19.79 -4.91 4.16
C VAL A 153 -19.37 -4.47 5.55
N SER A 154 -19.84 -3.33 6.08
CA SER A 154 -19.50 -2.88 7.42
C SER A 154 -20.53 -3.33 8.47
N SER A 155 -21.74 -3.69 8.06
CA SER A 155 -22.83 -4.03 8.97
C SER A 155 -22.95 -5.53 9.25
N GLN A 156 -22.56 -6.39 8.30
CA GLN A 156 -22.80 -7.83 8.39
C GLN A 156 -21.59 -8.67 7.97
N PRO A 157 -21.13 -9.63 8.81
CA PRO A 157 -20.05 -10.55 8.44
C PRO A 157 -20.37 -11.39 7.20
N ALA A 158 -21.64 -11.74 6.97
CA ALA A 158 -22.08 -12.50 5.79
C ALA A 158 -21.81 -11.77 4.46
N ALA A 159 -21.65 -10.44 4.47
CA ALA A 159 -21.23 -9.70 3.29
C ALA A 159 -19.80 -10.06 2.84
N LEU A 160 -19.00 -10.67 3.71
CA LEU A 160 -17.64 -11.09 3.41
C LEU A 160 -17.56 -12.39 2.62
N ASP A 161 -18.55 -13.29 2.72
CA ASP A 161 -18.65 -14.44 1.81
C ASP A 161 -18.67 -13.98 0.35
N ARG A 162 -19.34 -12.85 0.09
CA ARG A 162 -19.39 -12.21 -1.23
C ARG A 162 -18.04 -11.63 -1.64
N LEU A 163 -17.34 -11.00 -0.70
CA LEU A 163 -15.96 -10.56 -0.96
C LEU A 163 -15.03 -11.74 -1.22
N ARG A 164 -15.22 -12.89 -0.57
CA ARG A 164 -14.38 -14.06 -0.81
C ARG A 164 -14.51 -14.56 -2.24
N MET A 165 -15.71 -14.52 -2.83
CA MET A 165 -15.92 -14.81 -4.26
C MET A 165 -15.13 -13.86 -5.16
N ALA A 166 -14.92 -12.62 -4.75
CA ALA A 166 -14.08 -11.65 -5.46
C ALA A 166 -12.56 -11.87 -5.31
N GLY A 167 -12.16 -12.98 -4.70
CA GLY A 167 -10.76 -13.26 -4.42
C GLY A 167 -10.20 -12.52 -3.22
N VAL A 168 -11.04 -11.91 -2.38
CA VAL A 168 -10.57 -11.27 -1.14
C VAL A 168 -10.05 -12.32 -0.19
N ARG A 169 -8.79 -12.16 0.21
CA ARG A 169 -8.12 -13.06 1.16
C ARG A 169 -7.88 -12.39 2.50
N ASP A 170 -7.63 -11.10 2.50
CA ASP A 170 -7.15 -10.37 3.66
C ASP A 170 -8.02 -9.14 3.88
N VAL A 171 -8.64 -9.07 5.06
CA VAL A 171 -9.52 -8.00 5.49
C VAL A 171 -8.95 -7.36 6.74
N ARG A 172 -8.95 -6.04 6.77
CA ARG A 172 -8.66 -5.20 7.93
C ARG A 172 -9.84 -4.32 8.23
N GLY A 173 -10.03 -4.00 9.49
CA GLY A 173 -11.16 -3.20 9.91
C GLY A 173 -11.37 -3.31 11.39
N ARG A 174 -12.29 -2.51 11.92
CA ARG A 174 -12.76 -2.75 13.28
C ARG A 174 -13.50 -4.08 13.33
N PRO A 175 -13.46 -4.79 14.46
CA PRO A 175 -14.34 -5.93 14.67
C PRO A 175 -15.77 -5.50 14.36
N TYR A 176 -16.55 -6.37 13.72
CA TYR A 176 -17.99 -6.19 13.71
C TYR A 176 -18.50 -6.22 15.16
N MET A 177 -19.79 -5.94 15.38
CA MET A 177 -20.42 -6.08 16.70
C MET A 177 -20.13 -7.44 17.38
N ASP A 178 -19.72 -8.46 16.60
CA ASP A 178 -19.13 -9.69 17.11
C ASP A 178 -17.59 -9.57 17.33
N PRO A 179 -17.12 -9.52 18.59
CA PRO A 179 -15.70 -9.44 18.93
C PRO A 179 -14.91 -10.71 18.58
N ASN A 180 -15.58 -11.82 18.21
CA ASN A 180 -14.92 -13.09 17.88
C ASN A 180 -14.37 -13.15 16.45
N ILE A 181 -14.64 -12.13 15.63
CA ILE A 181 -14.16 -12.09 14.25
C ILE A 181 -12.70 -11.63 14.21
N SER A 182 -11.80 -12.59 14.40
CA SER A 182 -10.36 -12.40 14.26
C SER A 182 -9.74 -13.63 13.59
N GLY A 183 -8.57 -13.45 12.95
CA GLY A 183 -7.85 -14.56 12.34
C GLY A 183 -8.55 -15.17 11.12
N PRO A 184 -8.25 -16.43 10.77
CA PRO A 184 -8.87 -17.11 9.63
C PRO A 184 -10.35 -17.42 9.93
N GLN A 185 -11.22 -17.01 9.02
CA GLN A 185 -12.66 -17.27 9.06
C GLN A 185 -13.03 -18.12 7.85
N SER A 186 -13.64 -19.28 8.12
CA SER A 186 -14.14 -20.18 7.09
C SER A 186 -15.40 -19.58 6.47
N MET A 187 -15.35 -19.38 5.17
CA MET A 187 -16.42 -18.86 4.32
C MET A 187 -16.87 -19.97 3.38
N ALA A 188 -18.06 -19.85 2.79
CA ALA A 188 -18.56 -20.83 1.82
C ALA A 188 -17.59 -21.02 0.64
N ASN A 189 -16.83 -19.97 0.30
CA ASN A 189 -15.95 -19.91 -0.87
C ASN A 189 -14.45 -19.86 -0.53
N GLY A 190 -14.07 -20.32 0.68
CA GLY A 190 -12.68 -20.42 1.12
C GLY A 190 -12.43 -19.73 2.45
N VAL A 191 -11.21 -19.25 2.68
CA VAL A 191 -10.84 -18.59 3.94
C VAL A 191 -10.62 -17.10 3.70
N ILE A 192 -11.18 -16.26 4.57
CA ILE A 192 -10.80 -14.86 4.73
C ILE A 192 -9.98 -14.73 6.01
N HIS A 193 -8.86 -14.03 5.92
CA HIS A 193 -8.02 -13.68 7.06
C HIS A 193 -8.37 -12.28 7.54
N PHE A 194 -8.94 -12.21 8.74
CA PHE A 194 -9.06 -10.96 9.47
C PHE A 194 -7.74 -10.63 10.15
N ARG A 195 -7.12 -9.55 9.66
CA ARG A 195 -5.80 -9.10 10.08
C ARG A 195 -5.85 -8.05 11.20
N GLY A 196 -7.02 -7.86 11.80
CA GLY A 196 -7.27 -6.87 12.86
C GLY A 196 -7.57 -5.46 12.31
N PRO A 197 -7.28 -4.41 13.08
CA PRO A 197 -7.64 -3.04 12.72
C PRO A 197 -6.96 -2.55 11.43
N ALA A 198 -7.50 -1.49 10.86
CA ALA A 198 -6.86 -0.77 9.77
C ALA A 198 -5.47 -0.27 10.21
N LEU A 199 -4.47 -0.45 9.35
CA LEU A 199 -3.09 -0.04 9.62
C LEU A 199 -2.84 1.42 9.25
N PRO A 200 -1.84 2.09 9.87
CA PRO A 200 -1.61 3.51 9.64
C PRO A 200 -1.36 3.87 8.17
N VAL A 201 -1.69 5.10 7.80
CA VAL A 201 -1.63 5.72 6.47
C VAL A 201 -2.59 5.11 5.45
N THR A 202 -2.36 3.86 5.04
CA THR A 202 -3.09 3.24 3.93
C THR A 202 -4.32 2.43 4.34
N GLY A 203 -4.45 2.08 5.63
CA GLY A 203 -5.43 1.12 6.14
C GLY A 203 -5.05 -0.35 5.92
N CYS A 204 -4.23 -0.63 4.91
CA CYS A 204 -3.62 -1.92 4.61
C CYS A 204 -2.13 -1.99 4.98
N SER A 205 -1.50 -3.13 4.76
CA SER A 205 -0.07 -3.35 5.07
C SER A 205 0.93 -2.54 4.23
N CYS A 206 0.51 -1.84 3.17
CA CYS A 206 1.42 -1.13 2.27
C CYS A 206 2.32 -0.12 2.97
N ALA A 207 1.75 0.79 3.78
CA ALA A 207 2.53 1.79 4.50
C ALA A 207 3.44 1.18 5.56
N LEU A 208 2.96 0.16 6.29
CA LEU A 208 3.76 -0.55 7.29
C LEU A 208 5.01 -1.17 6.64
N LYS A 209 4.84 -1.83 5.49
CA LYS A 209 5.93 -2.42 4.70
C LYS A 209 6.94 -1.38 4.21
N LEU A 210 6.51 -0.16 3.95
CA LEU A 210 7.39 0.90 3.48
C LEU A 210 8.12 1.64 4.62
N LEU A 211 7.37 2.01 5.66
CA LEU A 211 7.77 3.02 6.64
C LEU A 211 8.28 2.42 7.95
N ALA A 212 7.77 1.27 8.36
CA ALA A 212 8.24 0.56 9.55
C ALA A 212 9.37 -0.42 9.25
N GLN A 213 9.50 -0.85 7.98
CA GLN A 213 10.62 -1.69 7.57
C GLN A 213 11.90 -0.90 7.49
N ARG A 214 13.01 -1.60 7.75
CA ARG A 214 14.33 -1.05 7.53
C ARG A 214 14.61 -1.01 6.04
N MET A 215 14.67 0.20 5.51
CA MET A 215 14.84 0.45 4.10
C MET A 215 15.59 1.77 3.94
N CYS A 216 16.54 1.81 3.00
CA CYS A 216 17.23 3.06 2.70
C CYS A 216 16.27 4.06 2.04
N LEU A 217 16.57 5.35 2.18
CA LEU A 217 15.72 6.43 1.66
C LEU A 217 15.45 6.28 0.17
N GLY A 218 16.49 5.97 -0.62
CA GLY A 218 16.34 5.78 -2.07
C GLY A 218 15.35 4.66 -2.45
N HIS A 219 15.32 3.56 -1.71
CA HIS A 219 14.32 2.52 -1.94
C HIS A 219 12.92 2.95 -1.52
N LYS A 220 12.77 3.70 -0.41
CA LYS A 220 11.47 4.23 -0.01
C LYS A 220 10.87 5.13 -1.09
N VAL A 221 11.67 6.09 -1.59
CA VAL A 221 11.25 7.01 -2.66
C VAL A 221 10.87 6.24 -3.93
N ARG A 222 11.73 5.33 -4.38
CA ARG A 222 11.46 4.53 -5.58
C ARG A 222 10.18 3.71 -5.45
N ILE A 223 9.98 3.04 -4.32
CA ILE A 223 8.80 2.22 -4.09
C ILE A 223 7.53 3.06 -4.17
N VAL A 224 7.49 4.25 -3.55
CA VAL A 224 6.27 5.08 -3.60
C VAL A 224 5.96 5.58 -4.99
N GLN A 225 6.97 5.97 -5.77
CA GLN A 225 6.75 6.34 -7.17
C GLN A 225 6.15 5.17 -7.96
N GLU A 226 6.68 3.96 -7.78
CA GLU A 226 6.15 2.78 -8.45
C GLU A 226 4.76 2.36 -7.93
N MET A 227 4.49 2.58 -6.63
CA MET A 227 3.15 2.41 -6.05
C MET A 227 2.15 3.34 -6.72
N ALA A 228 2.47 4.62 -6.89
CA ALA A 228 1.61 5.60 -7.56
C ALA A 228 1.35 5.19 -9.03
N LYS A 229 2.41 4.88 -9.79
CA LYS A 229 2.30 4.40 -11.19
C LYS A 229 1.44 3.13 -11.28
N ARG A 230 1.62 2.19 -10.35
CA ARG A 230 0.86 0.94 -10.35
C ARG A 230 -0.61 1.17 -10.03
N ALA A 231 -0.90 2.06 -9.10
CA ALA A 231 -2.27 2.45 -8.79
C ALA A 231 -2.94 3.06 -10.04
N ASP A 232 -2.29 3.99 -10.75
CA ASP A 232 -2.80 4.57 -12.00
C ASP A 232 -3.08 3.51 -13.06
N LEU A 233 -2.13 2.61 -13.29
CA LEU A 233 -2.29 1.52 -14.26
C LEU A 233 -3.56 0.69 -13.98
N ILE A 234 -3.85 0.38 -12.72
CA ILE A 234 -5.02 -0.40 -12.33
C ILE A 234 -6.31 0.42 -12.45
N ARG A 235 -6.27 1.71 -12.12
CA ARG A 235 -7.42 2.62 -12.27
C ARG A 235 -7.79 2.78 -13.76
N ASP A 236 -6.80 2.99 -14.61
CA ASP A 236 -6.98 3.10 -16.06
C ASP A 236 -7.46 1.80 -16.67
N TRP A 237 -6.92 0.67 -16.22
CA TRP A 237 -7.43 -0.64 -16.60
C TRP A 237 -8.91 -0.78 -16.22
N ARG A 238 -9.30 -0.42 -14.99
CA ARG A 238 -10.70 -0.49 -14.52
C ARG A 238 -11.62 0.34 -15.41
N ILE A 239 -11.21 1.54 -15.81
CA ILE A 239 -11.99 2.40 -16.70
C ILE A 239 -12.09 1.81 -18.10
N ARG A 240 -11.00 1.29 -18.68
CA ARG A 240 -11.02 0.66 -20.00
C ARG A 240 -11.87 -0.61 -20.03
N GLU A 241 -11.78 -1.44 -18.99
CA GLU A 241 -12.50 -2.71 -18.88
C GLU A 241 -14.01 -2.50 -18.70
N PHE A 242 -14.40 -1.55 -17.84
CA PHE A 242 -15.79 -1.38 -17.44
C PHE A 242 -16.47 -0.13 -18.03
N GLY A 243 -15.74 0.67 -18.80
CA GLY A 243 -16.15 1.98 -19.32
C GLY A 243 -16.24 3.09 -18.26
N ARG A 244 -16.07 2.76 -16.97
CA ARG A 244 -16.26 3.68 -15.84
C ARG A 244 -15.56 3.16 -14.57
N PRO A 245 -15.29 4.03 -13.57
CA PRO A 245 -14.70 3.65 -12.29
C PRO A 245 -15.74 2.98 -11.37
N VAL A 246 -16.09 1.74 -11.69
CA VAL A 246 -17.07 0.92 -10.96
C VAL A 246 -16.63 0.60 -9.53
N CYS A 247 -17.61 0.52 -8.61
CA CYS A 247 -17.41 0.03 -7.25
C CYS A 247 -16.93 -1.43 -7.28
N PRO A 248 -15.82 -1.76 -6.57
CA PRO A 248 -15.24 -3.10 -6.60
C PRO A 248 -16.14 -4.20 -6.02
N ALA A 249 -17.04 -3.87 -5.10
CA ALA A 249 -18.01 -4.81 -4.58
C ALA A 249 -19.24 -4.97 -5.50
N CYS A 250 -19.68 -3.89 -6.16
CA CYS A 250 -20.87 -3.95 -7.03
C CYS A 250 -20.71 -4.93 -8.19
N ILE A 251 -19.55 -4.94 -8.84
CA ILE A 251 -19.34 -5.74 -10.04
C ILE A 251 -19.33 -7.26 -9.78
N LEU A 252 -19.32 -7.67 -8.51
CA LEU A 252 -19.39 -9.07 -8.13
C LEU A 252 -20.76 -9.68 -8.39
N HIS A 253 -21.81 -8.85 -8.37
CA HIS A 253 -23.20 -9.29 -8.50
C HIS A 253 -24.01 -8.51 -9.55
N LYS A 254 -23.53 -7.33 -9.96
CA LYS A 254 -24.17 -6.49 -10.97
C LYS A 254 -23.29 -6.41 -12.21
N PRO A 255 -23.88 -6.33 -13.42
CA PRO A 255 -23.12 -5.99 -14.61
C PRO A 255 -22.54 -4.57 -14.44
N ALA A 256 -21.43 -4.27 -15.10
CA ALA A 256 -20.74 -2.98 -15.00
C ALA A 256 -21.66 -1.76 -15.28
N THR A 257 -22.65 -1.93 -16.16
CA THR A 257 -23.64 -0.90 -16.51
C THR A 257 -24.58 -0.55 -15.35
N GLN A 258 -24.84 -1.50 -14.45
CA GLN A 258 -25.69 -1.34 -13.26
C GLN A 258 -24.89 -1.16 -11.97
N ALA A 259 -23.56 -1.28 -12.04
CA ALA A 259 -22.70 -1.06 -10.90
C ALA A 259 -22.64 0.43 -10.54
N ASN A 260 -22.73 0.73 -9.24
CA ASN A 260 -22.52 2.08 -8.74
C ASN A 260 -21.07 2.52 -8.98
N LEU A 261 -20.84 3.83 -9.03
CA LEU A 261 -19.48 4.37 -9.08
C LEU A 261 -18.74 4.10 -7.77
N SER A 262 -17.45 3.88 -7.89
CA SER A 262 -16.49 3.98 -6.80
C SER A 262 -16.49 5.45 -6.33
N ALA A 263 -16.56 5.70 -5.03
CA ALA A 263 -16.79 7.07 -4.54
C ALA A 263 -15.61 8.02 -4.73
N ASP A 264 -14.42 7.49 -5.01
CA ASP A 264 -13.29 8.30 -5.50
C ASP A 264 -13.60 9.01 -6.82
N ALA A 265 -14.48 8.43 -7.65
CA ALA A 265 -14.84 8.99 -8.94
C ALA A 265 -16.19 9.73 -8.97
N ALA A 266 -17.07 9.45 -7.99
CA ALA A 266 -18.35 10.16 -7.88
C ALA A 266 -18.20 11.59 -7.29
N GLY A 267 -16.98 12.02 -6.96
CA GLY A 267 -16.76 13.28 -6.23
C GLY A 267 -17.32 13.26 -4.80
N GLN A 268 -17.84 12.13 -4.34
CA GLN A 268 -18.37 11.91 -2.99
C GLN A 268 -17.20 11.69 -2.02
N LEU A 269 -16.37 12.73 -1.89
CA LEU A 269 -15.21 12.82 -1.01
C LEU A 269 -15.50 13.52 0.33
N ASP A 270 -16.78 13.68 0.68
CA ASP A 270 -17.17 14.26 1.97
C ASP A 270 -16.89 13.29 3.15
N ALA A 271 -16.96 13.82 4.37
CA ALA A 271 -16.71 13.08 5.61
C ALA A 271 -17.72 11.94 5.87
N VAL A 272 -18.86 11.95 5.18
CA VAL A 272 -19.91 10.92 5.22
C VAL A 272 -19.62 9.80 4.21
N GLY A 273 -18.65 10.02 3.32
CA GLY A 273 -18.25 9.11 2.27
C GLY A 273 -17.81 7.73 2.75
N PRO A 274 -17.62 6.79 1.82
CA PRO A 274 -17.62 5.37 2.12
C PRO A 274 -16.45 4.95 3.00
N ARG A 275 -16.83 4.19 4.04
CA ARG A 275 -15.99 3.74 5.15
C ARG A 275 -15.28 2.41 4.86
N ALA A 276 -15.17 2.08 3.58
CA ALA A 276 -14.55 0.84 3.11
C ALA A 276 -13.91 1.03 1.72
N TRP A 277 -12.76 0.39 1.50
CA TRP A 277 -12.04 0.41 0.23
C TRP A 277 -11.21 -0.86 0.03
N ALA A 278 -10.91 -1.15 -1.24
CA ALA A 278 -9.91 -2.14 -1.61
C ALA A 278 -8.60 -1.44 -1.93
N CYS A 279 -7.47 -1.95 -1.43
CA CYS A 279 -6.16 -1.46 -1.83
C CYS A 279 -5.78 -2.02 -3.20
N LEU A 280 -5.45 -1.12 -4.15
CA LEU A 280 -5.03 -1.49 -5.50
C LEU A 280 -3.62 -2.10 -5.54
N LEU A 281 -2.83 -1.99 -4.47
CA LEU A 281 -1.43 -2.41 -4.46
C LEU A 281 -1.20 -3.76 -3.79
N CYS A 282 -1.91 -4.05 -2.70
CA CYS A 282 -1.77 -5.31 -1.97
C CYS A 282 -3.01 -6.19 -2.03
N CYS A 283 -4.11 -5.69 -2.61
CA CYS A 283 -5.41 -6.37 -2.68
C CYS A 283 -6.07 -6.64 -1.31
N GLU A 284 -5.53 -6.10 -0.21
CA GLU A 284 -6.21 -6.13 1.10
C GLU A 284 -7.42 -5.20 1.07
N TRP A 285 -8.48 -5.60 1.77
CA TRP A 285 -9.69 -4.80 1.94
C TRP A 285 -9.69 -4.15 3.31
N VAL A 286 -10.07 -2.88 3.35
CA VAL A 286 -10.30 -2.13 4.58
C VAL A 286 -11.79 -1.89 4.69
N VAL A 287 -12.40 -2.38 5.76
CA VAL A 287 -13.84 -2.32 6.00
C VAL A 287 -14.13 -1.79 7.39
N ASN A 288 -15.40 -1.46 7.66
CA ASN A 288 -15.89 -1.13 9.00
C ASN A 288 -15.04 -0.03 9.69
N GLN A 289 -14.82 1.08 8.98
CA GLN A 289 -14.26 2.28 9.59
C GLN A 289 -15.39 3.15 10.15
N ASP A 290 -15.17 3.86 11.26
CA ASP A 290 -16.21 4.75 11.82
C ASP A 290 -16.47 5.96 10.92
N VAL A 291 -15.38 6.55 10.45
CA VAL A 291 -15.31 7.69 9.56
C VAL A 291 -14.57 7.28 8.30
N ARG A 292 -14.55 8.15 7.28
CA ARG A 292 -13.64 7.98 6.16
C ARG A 292 -12.31 8.69 6.46
N PRO A 293 -11.26 7.97 6.92
CA PRO A 293 -9.97 8.59 7.10
C PRO A 293 -9.34 8.87 5.74
N LYS A 294 -8.92 10.11 5.48
CA LYS A 294 -8.04 10.39 4.35
C LYS A 294 -6.69 9.69 4.55
N VAL A 295 -6.16 9.75 5.77
CA VAL A 295 -4.98 9.00 6.25
C VAL A 295 -5.38 8.26 7.53
N VAL A 296 -5.10 6.95 7.62
CA VAL A 296 -5.40 6.18 8.85
C VAL A 296 -4.37 6.53 9.93
N ASP A 297 -4.83 6.80 11.15
CA ASP A 297 -3.96 7.20 12.27
C ASP A 297 -2.91 6.16 12.67
N GLY A 298 -1.94 6.60 13.48
CA GLY A 298 -0.85 5.77 14.02
C GLY A 298 0.50 5.93 13.31
N TYR A 299 0.60 6.84 12.33
CA TYR A 299 1.83 7.10 11.57
C TYR A 299 2.83 8.03 12.30
N ARG A 300 2.41 8.69 13.39
CA ARG A 300 3.25 9.63 14.16
C ARG A 300 4.50 8.98 14.75
N ASN A 301 4.46 7.66 14.98
CA ASN A 301 5.64 6.91 15.43
C ASN A 301 6.70 6.74 14.34
N TRP A 302 6.36 6.99 13.07
CA TRP A 302 7.28 6.91 11.93
C TRP A 302 7.84 8.26 11.51
N PHE A 303 7.09 9.33 11.77
CA PHE A 303 7.43 10.70 11.39
C PHE A 303 7.34 11.63 12.60
N PRO A 304 8.48 12.17 13.07
CA PRO A 304 8.47 13.27 14.03
C PRO A 304 7.72 14.49 13.50
N GLN A 305 7.79 14.71 12.18
CA GLN A 305 7.04 15.72 11.42
C GLN A 305 6.41 15.02 10.20
N PRO A 306 5.13 14.63 10.26
CA PRO A 306 4.46 14.00 9.13
C PRO A 306 4.25 14.99 7.97
N PRO A 307 3.99 14.49 6.74
CA PRO A 307 3.61 15.35 5.61
C PRO A 307 2.44 16.27 5.97
N GLN A 308 2.55 17.57 5.66
CA GLN A 308 1.57 18.58 6.07
C GLN A 308 0.17 18.33 5.50
N ASP A 309 0.10 17.78 4.29
CA ASP A 309 -1.16 17.40 3.65
C ASP A 309 -1.84 16.19 4.30
N TRP A 310 -1.16 15.45 5.19
CA TRP A 310 -1.76 14.38 6.00
C TRP A 310 -2.32 14.90 7.32
N VAL A 311 -1.73 15.95 7.89
CA VAL A 311 -2.17 16.53 9.17
C VAL A 311 -3.49 17.28 9.01
N ASN A 312 -3.65 17.95 7.87
CA ASN A 312 -4.83 18.77 7.55
C ASN A 312 -5.97 17.97 6.89
N SER A 313 -5.91 16.63 6.95
CA SER A 313 -6.69 15.72 6.10
C SER A 313 -7.90 15.11 6.79
#